data_AF-A0A6C2DST4-F1
#
_entry.id   AF-A0A6C2DST4-F1
#
_cell.length_a   1.000
_cell.length_b   1.000
_cell.length_c   1.000
_cell.angle_alpha   90.00
_cell.angle_beta   90.00
_cell.angle_gamma   90.00
#
_symmetry.space_group_name_H-M   'P 1'
#
loop_
_entity.id
_entity.type
_entity.pdbx_description
1 polymer ?
#
loop_
_entity_poly.entity_id
_entity_poly.type
_entity_poly.pdbx_seq_one_letter_code
_entity_poly.pdbx_strand_id
1 'polypeptide(L)'
;MNDRITVKPDDIYLEDLLEDIAKGVYKIPKFQREFVWKSSQMIELFDSILKGYPIGSLLFWKTEGYKTKNEIGPYIIEQKSNEIRYVLDGFQRISTLFGVLINPKNVDKVNSSELNNFSIFFDVKDNSFNFIRSRKNADIFSIPLYKIYDNREMFNYIRELDKEDISESDKSNYFEMVRNLHDILHKYKLPYVEIRGGDIKSAVEIFSRVNSRGTEISEDFMLSALSYNIETGFLLSDSITEFLNSLNHYNFEELKRDTVLNCISNGINGKIYFDVKIEDLVHNSNLELLVNSTYVYIVKAVEFLYKKLFIIDSRLLPYPSQLIFIVEYFKIHNNITNEQAEALKKWFWTTTYSNYFTVYSLSQQRSAFKIFCEFANGKHPDGIYRVNIDVSFATAKYPDKLNFTGVRPKALQLFYLNSVAGDEEIQDREGVKEIFISSKKDRTPANIIIRLSSEFEEDRDKKQTNNFIENSSINVLEKHFITQEILDLYKQDRFDEFILEREKYLKSKERQFVADLGIKYTE
;
A
#
# COMPACT_ATOMS: atom_id res chain seq x y z
N MET A 1 -37.45 7.89 -22.42
CA MET A 1 -38.00 6.63 -21.87
C MET A 1 -37.20 6.32 -20.62
N ASN A 2 -37.84 6.08 -19.48
CA ASN A 2 -37.12 5.69 -18.26
C ASN A 2 -36.49 4.31 -18.50
N ASP A 3 -35.19 4.27 -18.81
CA ASP A 3 -34.43 3.02 -18.85
C ASP A 3 -34.45 2.40 -17.45
N ARG A 4 -35.40 1.49 -17.23
CA ARG A 4 -35.51 0.75 -15.99
C ARG A 4 -34.23 -0.04 -15.81
N ILE A 5 -33.50 0.27 -14.74
CA ILE A 5 -32.31 -0.47 -14.38
C ILE A 5 -32.69 -1.91 -14.09
N THR A 6 -31.99 -2.84 -14.72
CA THR A 6 -32.13 -4.27 -14.44
C THR A 6 -30.79 -4.83 -14.03
N VAL A 7 -30.81 -5.71 -13.02
CA VAL A 7 -29.63 -6.39 -12.49
C VAL A 7 -29.84 -7.88 -12.69
N LYS A 8 -28.93 -8.53 -13.41
CA LYS A 8 -29.00 -9.96 -13.72
C LYS A 8 -27.71 -10.66 -13.25
N PRO A 9 -27.78 -11.57 -12.26
CA PRO A 9 -26.68 -12.47 -11.97
C PRO A 9 -26.62 -13.59 -13.03
N ASP A 10 -25.42 -14.01 -13.41
CA ASP A 10 -25.16 -15.10 -14.36
C ASP A 10 -23.76 -15.70 -14.12
N ASP A 11 -23.39 -16.73 -14.89
CA ASP A 11 -22.01 -17.25 -14.95
C ASP A 11 -21.45 -17.23 -16.38
N ILE A 12 -20.13 -17.17 -16.51
CA ILE A 12 -19.41 -17.19 -17.79
C ILE A 12 -18.20 -18.13 -17.68
N TYR A 13 -17.92 -18.91 -18.73
CA TYR A 13 -16.67 -19.65 -18.79
C TYR A 13 -15.50 -18.68 -18.96
N LEU A 14 -14.36 -19.01 -18.34
CA LEU A 14 -13.15 -18.21 -18.48
C LEU A 14 -12.76 -18.03 -19.95
N GLU A 15 -12.90 -19.07 -20.77
CA GLU A 15 -12.64 -19.01 -22.22
C GLU A 15 -13.51 -17.96 -22.93
N ASP A 16 -14.83 -18.01 -22.73
CA ASP A 16 -15.77 -17.05 -23.31
C ASP A 16 -15.45 -15.61 -22.87
N LEU A 17 -15.12 -15.41 -21.59
CA LEU A 17 -14.74 -14.10 -21.06
C LEU A 17 -13.48 -13.56 -21.76
N LEU A 18 -12.44 -14.39 -21.89
CA LEU A 18 -11.19 -14.01 -22.53
C LEU A 18 -11.38 -13.68 -24.02
N GLU A 19 -12.19 -14.45 -24.73
CA GLU A 19 -12.55 -14.17 -26.12
C GLU A 19 -13.31 -12.85 -26.27
N ASP A 20 -14.32 -12.62 -25.42
CA ASP A 20 -15.11 -11.40 -25.45
C ASP A 20 -14.27 -10.15 -25.12
N ILE A 21 -13.29 -10.28 -24.22
CA ILE A 21 -12.30 -9.22 -23.97
C ILE A 21 -11.47 -8.97 -25.24
N ALA A 22 -10.96 -10.02 -25.88
CA ALA A 22 -10.17 -9.88 -27.11
C ALA A 22 -10.97 -9.25 -28.27
N LYS A 23 -12.29 -9.52 -28.34
CA LYS A 23 -13.23 -8.92 -29.30
C LYS A 23 -13.61 -7.46 -28.94
N GLY A 24 -13.22 -6.96 -27.77
CA GLY A 24 -13.51 -5.61 -27.30
C GLY A 24 -14.93 -5.42 -26.77
N VAL A 25 -15.61 -6.51 -26.38
CA VAL A 25 -16.94 -6.48 -25.75
C VAL A 25 -16.84 -5.87 -24.35
N TYR A 26 -15.83 -6.26 -23.59
CA TYR A 26 -15.54 -5.72 -22.27
C TYR A 26 -14.58 -4.53 -22.36
N LYS A 27 -14.97 -3.40 -21.76
CA LYS A 27 -14.16 -2.19 -21.74
C LYS A 27 -13.91 -1.71 -20.31
N ILE A 28 -12.73 -1.14 -20.10
CA ILE A 28 -12.34 -0.56 -18.82
C ILE A 28 -12.67 0.92 -18.86
N PRO A 29 -13.61 1.42 -18.04
CA PRO A 29 -13.86 2.86 -17.97
C PRO A 29 -12.61 3.63 -17.52
N LYS A 30 -12.44 4.86 -18.00
CA LYS A 30 -11.32 5.71 -17.57
C LYS A 30 -11.30 6.00 -16.06
N PHE A 31 -12.47 6.03 -15.42
CA PHE A 31 -12.59 6.22 -13.97
C PHE A 31 -12.21 5.00 -13.13
N GLN A 32 -11.95 3.84 -13.76
CA GLN A 32 -11.40 2.67 -13.07
C GLN A 32 -9.94 2.94 -12.71
N ARG A 33 -9.52 2.52 -11.51
CA ARG A 33 -8.13 2.69 -11.06
C ARG A 33 -7.13 1.95 -11.95
N GLU A 34 -5.87 2.36 -11.88
CA GLU A 34 -4.77 1.66 -12.55
C GLU A 34 -4.57 0.24 -12.00
N PHE A 35 -3.88 -0.60 -12.78
CA PHE A 35 -3.51 -1.94 -12.33
C PHE A 35 -2.45 -1.84 -11.23
N VAL A 36 -2.71 -2.44 -10.06
CA VAL A 36 -1.86 -2.31 -8.85
C VAL A 36 -1.51 -3.66 -8.21
N TRP A 37 -1.96 -4.78 -8.79
CA TRP A 37 -1.66 -6.09 -8.23
C TRP A 37 -0.18 -6.46 -8.38
N LYS A 38 0.41 -6.92 -7.26
CA LYS A 38 1.76 -7.51 -7.25
C LYS A 38 1.72 -8.95 -7.76
N SER A 39 2.87 -9.46 -8.20
CA SER A 39 2.99 -10.84 -8.67
C SER A 39 2.53 -11.89 -7.66
N SER A 40 2.69 -11.64 -6.35
CA SER A 40 2.18 -12.52 -5.29
C SER A 40 0.66 -12.65 -5.32
N GLN A 41 -0.07 -11.57 -5.58
CA GLN A 41 -1.54 -11.58 -5.67
C GLN A 41 -2.02 -12.29 -6.94
N MET A 42 -1.26 -12.17 -8.04
CA MET A 42 -1.53 -12.94 -9.25
C MET A 42 -1.34 -14.44 -9.02
N ILE A 43 -0.27 -14.83 -8.30
CA ILE A 43 0.00 -16.23 -7.91
C ILE A 43 -1.14 -16.78 -7.04
N GLU A 44 -1.58 -16.02 -6.02
CA GLU A 44 -2.71 -16.41 -5.15
C GLU A 44 -4.02 -16.60 -5.94
N LEU A 45 -4.25 -15.80 -7.00
CA LEU A 45 -5.40 -15.97 -7.89
C LEU A 45 -5.36 -17.33 -8.60
N PHE A 46 -4.23 -17.68 -9.21
CA PHE A 46 -4.09 -18.95 -9.93
C PHE A 46 -4.04 -20.16 -8.99
N ASP A 47 -3.44 -20.02 -7.81
CA ASP A 47 -3.49 -21.04 -6.75
C ASP A 47 -4.93 -21.32 -6.30
N SER A 48 -5.75 -20.27 -6.15
CA SER A 48 -7.18 -20.42 -5.87
C SER A 48 -7.92 -21.18 -6.97
N ILE A 49 -7.63 -20.88 -8.25
CA ILE A 49 -8.21 -21.58 -9.40
C ILE A 49 -7.79 -23.06 -9.40
N LEU A 50 -6.51 -23.36 -9.21
CA LEU A 50 -5.98 -24.73 -9.15
C LEU A 50 -6.65 -25.55 -8.04
N LYS A 51 -6.92 -24.94 -6.88
CA LYS A 51 -7.59 -25.58 -5.74
C LYS A 51 -9.12 -25.64 -5.87
N GLY A 52 -9.70 -25.04 -6.91
CA GLY A 52 -11.15 -24.95 -7.10
C GLY A 52 -11.84 -23.97 -6.15
N TYR A 53 -11.11 -23.03 -5.56
CA TYR A 53 -11.68 -21.99 -4.71
C TYR A 53 -12.33 -20.88 -5.55
N PRO A 54 -13.42 -20.25 -5.05
CA PRO A 54 -14.04 -19.14 -5.74
C PRO A 54 -13.13 -17.90 -5.70
N ILE A 55 -12.90 -17.28 -6.85
CA ILE A 55 -12.12 -16.03 -6.97
C ILE A 55 -12.99 -14.76 -6.92
N GLY A 56 -14.21 -14.88 -6.39
CA GLY A 56 -15.22 -13.82 -6.30
C GLY A 56 -15.98 -13.58 -7.61
N SER A 57 -17.08 -12.81 -7.55
CA SER A 57 -17.87 -12.43 -8.72
C SER A 57 -17.33 -11.21 -9.44
N LEU A 58 -17.64 -11.06 -10.73
CA LEU A 58 -17.36 -9.85 -11.52
C LEU A 58 -18.60 -8.94 -11.56
N LEU A 59 -18.42 -7.65 -11.80
CA LEU A 59 -19.53 -6.72 -12.05
C LEU A 59 -19.35 -5.99 -13.38
N PHE A 60 -20.35 -6.12 -14.24
CA PHE A 60 -20.41 -5.49 -15.54
C PHE A 60 -21.58 -4.52 -15.64
N TRP A 61 -21.40 -3.48 -16.45
CA TRP A 61 -22.44 -2.50 -16.74
C TRP A 61 -22.59 -2.30 -18.24
N LYS A 62 -23.75 -2.70 -18.76
CA LYS A 62 -24.13 -2.57 -20.16
C LYS A 62 -24.80 -1.21 -20.38
N THR A 63 -24.04 -0.27 -20.93
CA THR A 63 -24.48 1.09 -21.30
C THR A 63 -23.57 1.65 -22.41
N GLU A 64 -23.77 2.90 -22.81
CA GLU A 64 -22.99 3.59 -23.85
C GLU A 64 -22.47 4.95 -23.36
N GLY A 65 -21.53 5.56 -24.09
CA GLY A 65 -21.14 6.97 -23.91
C GLY A 65 -20.01 7.28 -22.92
N TYR A 66 -19.32 6.29 -22.35
CA TYR A 66 -18.20 6.52 -21.42
C TYR A 66 -16.84 6.36 -22.09
N LYS A 67 -15.88 7.21 -21.71
CA LYS A 67 -14.49 7.09 -22.16
C LYS A 67 -13.86 5.84 -21.54
N THR A 68 -13.07 5.13 -22.34
CA THR A 68 -12.45 3.86 -21.96
C THR A 68 -10.94 3.92 -22.08
N LYS A 69 -10.27 3.05 -21.32
CA LYS A 69 -8.87 2.69 -21.55
C LYS A 69 -8.84 1.68 -22.71
N ASN A 70 -7.75 1.71 -23.47
CA ASN A 70 -7.54 0.78 -24.59
C ASN A 70 -6.69 -0.43 -24.16
N GLU A 71 -6.31 -0.51 -22.89
CA GLU A 71 -5.34 -1.48 -22.38
C GLU A 71 -5.98 -2.40 -21.33
N ILE A 72 -5.75 -3.70 -21.46
CA ILE A 72 -6.12 -4.73 -20.48
C ILE A 72 -4.93 -5.66 -20.32
N GLY A 73 -4.33 -5.66 -19.13
CA GLY A 73 -3.03 -6.29 -18.92
C GLY A 73 -1.96 -5.68 -19.84
N PRO A 74 -1.08 -6.48 -20.47
CA PRO A 74 -0.03 -5.98 -21.36
C PRO A 74 -0.50 -5.73 -22.80
N TYR A 75 -1.81 -5.78 -23.07
CA TYR A 75 -2.36 -5.80 -24.43
C TYR A 75 -3.21 -4.57 -24.74
N ILE A 76 -3.10 -4.06 -25.97
CA ILE A 76 -3.94 -2.97 -26.48
C ILE A 76 -5.09 -3.59 -27.28
N ILE A 77 -6.33 -3.39 -26.82
CA ILE A 77 -7.54 -3.98 -27.41
C ILE A 77 -8.21 -2.98 -28.35
N GLU A 78 -8.46 -3.41 -29.58
CA GLU A 78 -9.16 -2.59 -30.58
C GLU A 78 -10.67 -2.59 -30.33
N GLN A 79 -11.30 -1.41 -30.41
CA GLN A 79 -12.71 -1.22 -30.07
C GLN A 79 -13.64 -1.58 -31.24
N LYS A 80 -13.77 -2.88 -31.56
CA LYS A 80 -14.53 -3.36 -32.73
C LYS A 80 -15.97 -3.80 -32.45
N SER A 81 -16.36 -3.97 -31.18
CA SER A 81 -17.70 -4.44 -30.81
C SER A 81 -18.72 -3.32 -30.68
N ASN A 82 -19.93 -3.54 -31.23
CA ASN A 82 -21.12 -2.71 -31.00
C ASN A 82 -21.82 -3.03 -29.67
N GLU A 83 -21.53 -4.19 -29.06
CA GLU A 83 -22.01 -4.54 -27.72
C GLU A 83 -20.91 -4.20 -26.71
N ILE A 84 -21.17 -3.22 -25.84
CA ILE A 84 -20.21 -2.72 -24.86
C ILE A 84 -20.69 -3.06 -23.44
N ARG A 85 -19.79 -3.68 -22.66
CA ARG A 85 -19.94 -3.91 -21.22
C ARG A 85 -18.77 -3.28 -20.48
N TYR A 86 -19.05 -2.34 -19.59
CA TYR A 86 -18.04 -1.70 -18.75
C TYR A 86 -17.72 -2.57 -17.53
N VAL A 87 -16.44 -2.77 -17.25
CA VAL A 87 -15.97 -3.47 -16.06
C VAL A 87 -15.98 -2.53 -14.86
N LEU A 88 -16.93 -2.72 -13.94
CA LEU A 88 -17.01 -1.97 -12.69
C LEU A 88 -16.22 -2.63 -11.57
N ASP A 89 -16.22 -3.97 -11.52
CA ASP A 89 -15.44 -4.74 -10.56
C ASP A 89 -14.75 -5.95 -11.20
N GLY A 90 -13.64 -6.34 -10.60
CA GLY A 90 -12.81 -7.45 -11.07
C GLY A 90 -11.79 -7.03 -12.11
N PHE A 91 -11.56 -5.73 -12.33
CA PHE A 91 -10.55 -5.23 -13.28
C PHE A 91 -9.16 -5.85 -13.08
N GLN A 92 -8.70 -5.97 -11.82
CA GLN A 92 -7.39 -6.56 -11.52
C GLN A 92 -7.36 -8.08 -11.82
N ARG A 93 -8.46 -8.79 -11.53
CA ARG A 93 -8.62 -10.22 -11.83
C ARG A 93 -8.66 -10.46 -13.33
N ILE A 94 -9.50 -9.72 -14.05
CA ILE A 94 -9.64 -9.77 -15.50
C ILE A 94 -8.31 -9.46 -16.19
N SER A 95 -7.62 -8.38 -15.78
CA SER A 95 -6.33 -8.02 -16.35
C SER A 95 -5.25 -9.07 -16.10
N THR A 96 -5.27 -9.71 -14.92
CA THR A 96 -4.35 -10.82 -14.59
C THR A 96 -4.65 -12.04 -15.44
N LEU A 97 -5.91 -12.51 -15.48
CA LEU A 97 -6.33 -13.67 -16.27
C LEU A 97 -6.01 -13.46 -17.75
N PHE A 98 -6.39 -12.31 -18.29
CA PHE A 98 -6.16 -11.97 -19.68
C PHE A 98 -4.67 -11.80 -20.00
N GLY A 99 -3.94 -11.05 -19.15
CA GLY A 99 -2.52 -10.78 -19.35
C GLY A 99 -1.61 -12.02 -19.25
N VAL A 100 -2.00 -12.99 -18.43
CA VAL A 100 -1.20 -14.19 -18.14
C VAL A 100 -1.55 -15.37 -19.06
N LEU A 101 -2.83 -15.54 -19.43
CA LEU A 101 -3.30 -16.71 -20.18
C LEU A 101 -3.29 -16.50 -21.70
N ILE A 102 -3.45 -15.26 -22.17
CA ILE A 102 -3.44 -15.01 -23.60
C ILE A 102 -2.02 -15.12 -24.14
N ASN A 103 -1.87 -15.88 -25.23
CA ASN A 103 -0.62 -15.99 -25.95
C ASN A 103 -0.30 -14.65 -26.65
N PRO A 104 0.84 -14.00 -26.35
CA PRO A 104 1.18 -12.71 -26.95
C PRO A 104 1.26 -12.71 -28.47
N LYS A 105 1.44 -13.88 -29.10
CA LYS A 105 1.46 -14.05 -30.55
C LYS A 105 0.07 -13.92 -31.21
N ASN A 106 -0.99 -14.07 -30.42
CA ASN A 106 -2.38 -14.07 -30.91
C ASN A 106 -3.04 -12.68 -30.79
N VAL A 107 -2.28 -11.64 -30.43
CA VAL A 107 -2.78 -10.28 -30.23
C VAL A 107 -2.00 -9.30 -31.09
N ASP A 108 -2.70 -8.33 -31.70
CA ASP A 108 -2.10 -7.40 -32.67
C ASP A 108 -1.09 -6.43 -32.04
N LYS A 109 -1.35 -5.96 -30.81
CA LYS A 109 -0.55 -4.93 -30.13
C LYS A 109 -0.26 -5.32 -28.69
N VAL A 110 1.03 -5.40 -28.38
CA VAL A 110 1.54 -5.79 -27.06
C VAL A 110 2.47 -4.71 -26.52
N ASN A 111 2.21 -4.26 -25.29
CA ASN A 111 3.14 -3.43 -24.55
C ASN A 111 4.27 -4.31 -23.97
N SER A 112 5.43 -4.24 -24.61
CA SER A 112 6.57 -5.10 -24.27
C SER A 112 7.16 -4.81 -22.88
N SER A 113 7.04 -3.58 -22.37
CA SER A 113 7.54 -3.26 -21.01
C SER A 113 6.66 -3.89 -19.94
N GLU A 114 5.35 -3.94 -20.17
CA GLU A 114 4.38 -4.52 -19.24
C GLU A 114 4.30 -6.05 -19.33
N LEU A 115 4.62 -6.65 -20.48
CA LEU A 115 4.50 -8.10 -20.68
C LEU A 115 5.29 -8.92 -19.64
N ASN A 116 6.44 -8.41 -19.19
CA ASN A 116 7.25 -9.08 -18.17
C ASN A 116 6.58 -9.08 -16.78
N ASN A 117 5.68 -8.14 -16.50
CA ASN A 117 4.94 -8.06 -15.24
C ASN A 117 3.85 -9.13 -15.13
N PHE A 118 3.42 -9.72 -16.25
CA PHE A 118 2.42 -10.79 -16.32
C PHE A 118 3.04 -12.18 -16.61
N SER A 119 4.33 -12.34 -16.31
CA SER A 119 5.05 -13.59 -16.58
C SER A 119 4.94 -14.58 -15.41
N ILE A 120 3.76 -15.19 -15.26
CA ILE A 120 3.48 -16.26 -14.29
C ILE A 120 3.75 -17.63 -14.93
N PHE A 121 4.45 -18.47 -14.17
CA PHE A 121 4.86 -19.81 -14.55
C PHE A 121 4.26 -20.83 -13.58
N PHE A 122 4.02 -22.03 -14.07
CA PHE A 122 3.69 -23.19 -13.26
C PHE A 122 4.90 -24.13 -13.21
N ASP A 123 5.30 -24.49 -12.01
CA ASP A 123 6.37 -25.44 -11.75
C ASP A 123 5.78 -26.84 -11.59
N VAL A 124 6.12 -27.75 -12.50
CA VAL A 124 5.60 -29.12 -12.47
C VAL A 124 6.26 -30.00 -11.40
N LYS A 125 7.43 -29.62 -10.85
CA LYS A 125 8.06 -30.36 -9.75
C LYS A 125 7.37 -30.07 -8.43
N ASP A 126 7.09 -28.80 -8.18
CA ASP A 126 6.51 -28.33 -6.92
C ASP A 126 4.98 -28.18 -6.96
N ASN A 127 4.35 -28.36 -8.13
CA ASN A 127 2.92 -28.13 -8.35
C ASN A 127 2.47 -26.75 -7.84
N SER A 128 3.26 -25.72 -8.18
CA SER A 128 3.11 -24.37 -7.64
C SER A 128 3.29 -23.30 -8.71
N PHE A 129 2.83 -22.08 -8.43
CA PHE A 129 2.98 -20.94 -9.34
C PHE A 129 4.12 -20.03 -8.89
N ASN A 130 4.93 -19.59 -9.85
CA ASN A 130 6.09 -18.73 -9.63
C ASN A 130 6.08 -17.55 -10.60
N PHE A 131 6.63 -16.43 -10.17
CA PHE A 131 6.85 -15.26 -11.02
C PHE A 131 8.30 -15.23 -11.51
N ILE A 132 8.51 -15.23 -12.82
CA ILE A 132 9.85 -15.20 -13.43
C ILE A 132 9.97 -13.97 -14.31
N ARG A 133 10.75 -12.98 -13.85
CA ARG A 133 10.92 -11.68 -14.52
C ARG A 133 11.58 -11.77 -15.89
N SER A 134 12.47 -12.76 -16.09
CA SER A 134 13.16 -12.99 -17.36
C SER A 134 12.95 -14.41 -17.83
N ARG A 135 12.26 -14.58 -18.97
CA ARG A 135 11.97 -15.88 -19.58
C ARG A 135 13.24 -16.69 -19.92
N LYS A 136 14.40 -16.04 -20.06
CA LYS A 136 15.69 -16.70 -20.32
C LYS A 136 16.21 -17.51 -19.11
N ASN A 137 15.67 -17.24 -17.92
CA ASN A 137 16.09 -17.89 -16.68
C ASN A 137 15.12 -19.00 -16.25
N ALA A 138 14.08 -19.27 -17.05
CA ALA A 138 13.11 -20.31 -16.73
C ALA A 138 13.69 -21.69 -17.09
N ASP A 139 13.64 -22.61 -16.12
CA ASP A 139 13.95 -24.02 -16.31
C ASP A 139 12.86 -24.69 -17.17
N ILE A 140 13.17 -25.80 -17.84
CA ILE A 140 12.21 -26.58 -18.65
C ILE A 140 11.02 -27.06 -17.84
N PHE A 141 11.17 -27.21 -16.51
CA PHE A 141 10.11 -27.61 -15.58
C PHE A 141 9.18 -26.46 -15.17
N SER A 142 9.55 -25.22 -15.49
CA SER A 142 8.71 -24.05 -15.26
C SER A 142 8.10 -23.59 -16.59
N ILE A 143 6.80 -23.82 -16.75
CA ILE A 143 6.07 -23.48 -17.98
C ILE A 143 5.26 -22.17 -17.80
N PRO A 144 5.35 -21.19 -18.72
CA PRO A 144 4.47 -20.03 -18.71
C PRO A 144 3.00 -20.42 -18.85
N LEU A 145 2.10 -19.81 -18.09
CA LEU A 145 0.68 -20.19 -18.09
C LEU A 145 -0.02 -20.03 -19.45
N TYR A 146 0.33 -19.02 -20.25
CA TYR A 146 -0.23 -18.91 -21.61
C TYR A 146 0.08 -20.13 -22.49
N LYS A 147 1.20 -20.83 -22.25
CA LYS A 147 1.53 -22.07 -22.98
C LYS A 147 0.71 -23.25 -22.49
N ILE A 148 0.35 -23.29 -21.20
CA ILE A 148 -0.55 -24.32 -20.68
C ILE A 148 -1.95 -24.08 -21.24
N TYR A 149 -2.40 -22.83 -21.28
CA TYR A 149 -3.73 -22.47 -21.73
C TYR A 149 -3.92 -22.71 -23.25
N ASP A 150 -2.94 -22.34 -24.08
CA ASP A 150 -2.97 -22.58 -25.52
C ASP A 150 -2.70 -24.07 -25.85
N ASN A 151 -3.70 -24.74 -26.41
CA ASN A 151 -3.63 -26.15 -26.80
C ASN A 151 -2.35 -26.50 -27.59
N ARG A 152 -1.99 -25.71 -28.60
CA ARG A 152 -0.85 -26.00 -29.48
C ARG A 152 0.47 -25.85 -28.74
N GLU A 153 0.61 -24.80 -27.93
CA GLU A 153 1.81 -24.57 -27.13
C GLU A 153 1.95 -25.60 -26.00
N MET A 154 0.84 -26.06 -25.40
CA MET A 154 0.84 -27.11 -24.39
C MET A 154 1.38 -28.43 -24.95
N PHE A 155 0.88 -28.86 -26.12
CA PHE A 155 1.38 -30.06 -26.79
C PHE A 155 2.86 -29.91 -27.18
N ASN A 156 3.28 -28.73 -27.64
CA ASN A 156 4.69 -28.47 -27.91
C ASN A 156 5.55 -28.62 -26.66
N TYR A 157 5.11 -28.07 -25.54
CA TYR A 157 5.82 -28.20 -24.27
C TYR A 157 5.96 -29.65 -23.81
N ILE A 158 4.86 -30.42 -23.83
CA ILE A 158 4.89 -31.85 -23.46
C ILE A 158 5.92 -32.60 -24.31
N ARG A 159 5.98 -32.33 -25.63
CA ARG A 159 6.98 -32.94 -26.51
C ARG A 159 8.42 -32.54 -26.22
N GLU A 160 8.66 -31.32 -25.74
CA GLU A 160 10.01 -30.91 -25.33
C GLU A 160 10.40 -31.55 -24.00
N LEU A 161 9.48 -31.57 -23.02
CA LEU A 161 9.71 -32.20 -21.73
C LEU A 161 9.94 -33.73 -21.84
N ASP A 162 9.34 -34.39 -22.83
CA ASP A 162 9.56 -35.81 -23.12
C ASP A 162 11.00 -36.16 -23.50
N LYS A 163 11.74 -35.19 -24.06
CA LYS A 163 13.15 -35.37 -24.48
C LYS A 163 14.13 -35.27 -23.31
N GLU A 164 13.70 -34.77 -22.16
CA GLU A 164 14.55 -34.60 -20.99
C GLU A 164 14.90 -35.94 -20.34
N ASP A 165 16.10 -36.03 -19.79
CA ASP A 165 16.62 -37.24 -19.13
C ASP A 165 16.07 -37.36 -17.70
N ILE A 166 14.80 -37.78 -17.60
CA ILE A 166 14.03 -37.93 -16.35
C ILE A 166 13.34 -39.30 -16.37
N SER A 167 13.01 -39.84 -15.19
CA SER A 167 12.26 -41.09 -15.08
C SER A 167 10.91 -41.00 -15.80
N GLU A 168 10.49 -42.09 -16.46
CA GLU A 168 9.20 -42.17 -17.16
C GLU A 168 8.00 -41.96 -16.21
N SER A 169 8.15 -42.33 -14.94
CA SER A 169 7.14 -42.08 -13.90
C SER A 169 6.95 -40.58 -13.65
N ASP A 170 8.04 -39.83 -13.52
CA ASP A 170 7.98 -38.38 -13.29
C ASP A 170 7.47 -37.65 -14.52
N LYS A 171 7.89 -38.04 -15.73
CA LYS A 171 7.35 -37.49 -16.99
C LYS A 171 5.83 -37.65 -17.06
N SER A 172 5.33 -38.86 -16.80
CA SER A 172 3.88 -39.12 -16.80
C SER A 172 3.15 -38.23 -15.80
N ASN A 173 3.69 -38.08 -14.57
CA ASN A 173 3.10 -37.21 -13.55
C ASN A 173 3.09 -35.73 -13.99
N TYR A 174 4.20 -35.22 -14.54
CA TYR A 174 4.27 -33.85 -15.03
C TYR A 174 3.32 -33.59 -16.21
N PHE A 175 3.17 -34.55 -17.13
CA PHE A 175 2.20 -34.45 -18.22
C PHE A 175 0.76 -34.40 -17.69
N GLU A 176 0.44 -35.22 -16.70
CA GLU A 176 -0.88 -35.20 -16.05
C GLU A 176 -1.14 -33.87 -15.33
N MET A 177 -0.17 -33.33 -14.60
CA MET A 177 -0.29 -32.03 -13.93
C MET A 177 -0.59 -30.90 -14.93
N VAL A 178 0.14 -30.84 -16.04
CA VAL A 178 -0.07 -29.82 -17.10
C VAL A 178 -1.44 -29.97 -17.74
N ARG A 179 -1.86 -31.20 -18.10
CA ARG A 179 -3.18 -31.47 -18.68
C ARG A 179 -4.31 -31.14 -17.70
N ASN A 180 -4.14 -31.48 -16.43
CA ASN A 180 -5.12 -31.17 -15.40
C ASN A 180 -5.28 -29.66 -15.22
N LEU A 181 -4.18 -28.90 -15.15
CA LEU A 181 -4.26 -27.44 -15.06
C LEU A 181 -4.89 -26.83 -16.32
N HIS A 182 -4.56 -27.32 -17.51
CA HIS A 182 -5.21 -26.91 -18.75
C HIS A 182 -6.73 -27.12 -18.67
N ASP A 183 -7.17 -28.32 -18.27
CA ASP A 183 -8.58 -28.66 -18.11
C ASP A 183 -9.29 -27.77 -17.07
N ILE A 184 -8.65 -27.51 -15.93
CA ILE A 184 -9.19 -26.64 -14.88
C ILE A 184 -9.42 -25.24 -15.44
N LEU A 185 -8.44 -24.67 -16.16
CA LEU A 185 -8.54 -23.31 -16.71
C LEU A 185 -9.67 -23.21 -17.74
N HIS A 186 -9.82 -24.17 -18.65
CA HIS A 186 -10.87 -24.15 -19.67
C HIS A 186 -12.27 -24.41 -19.11
N LYS A 187 -12.39 -25.23 -18.06
CA LYS A 187 -13.69 -25.53 -17.42
C LYS A 187 -14.07 -24.52 -16.34
N TYR A 188 -13.19 -23.57 -15.99
CA TYR A 188 -13.44 -22.62 -14.91
C TYR A 188 -14.58 -21.67 -15.27
N LYS A 189 -15.56 -21.54 -14.37
CA LYS A 189 -16.67 -20.59 -14.48
C LYS A 189 -16.52 -19.47 -13.48
N LEU A 190 -16.72 -18.24 -13.95
CA LEU A 190 -16.77 -17.05 -13.11
C LEU A 190 -18.20 -16.59 -12.93
N PRO A 191 -18.68 -16.41 -11.69
CA PRO A 191 -19.94 -15.72 -11.46
C PRO A 191 -19.78 -14.24 -11.81
N TYR A 192 -20.80 -13.63 -12.41
CA TYR A 192 -20.85 -12.20 -12.63
C TYR A 192 -22.25 -11.63 -12.44
N VAL A 193 -22.31 -10.33 -12.22
CA VAL A 193 -23.55 -9.56 -12.20
C VAL A 193 -23.49 -8.55 -13.35
N GLU A 194 -24.55 -8.46 -14.14
CA GLU A 194 -24.69 -7.45 -15.19
C GLU A 194 -25.80 -6.46 -14.83
N ILE A 195 -25.45 -5.18 -14.82
CA ILE A 195 -26.36 -4.05 -14.73
C ILE A 195 -26.67 -3.57 -16.14
N ARG A 196 -27.94 -3.37 -16.50
CA ARG A 196 -28.34 -2.80 -17.78
C ARG A 196 -29.07 -1.48 -17.58
N GLY A 197 -28.70 -0.47 -18.36
CA GLY A 197 -29.26 0.88 -18.27
C GLY A 197 -28.78 1.66 -17.04
N GLY A 198 -29.45 2.77 -16.73
CA GLY A 198 -29.08 3.66 -15.63
C GLY A 198 -27.89 4.57 -15.95
N ASP A 199 -27.54 5.42 -14.97
CA ASP A 199 -26.37 6.29 -15.01
C ASP A 199 -25.23 5.74 -14.13
N ILE A 200 -24.06 6.37 -14.20
CA ILE A 200 -22.88 5.95 -13.44
C ILE A 200 -23.14 5.95 -11.94
N LYS A 201 -23.95 6.90 -11.46
CA LYS A 201 -24.33 7.00 -10.04
C LYS A 201 -25.10 5.78 -9.60
N SER A 202 -26.12 5.40 -10.35
CA SER A 202 -26.91 4.21 -10.08
C SER A 202 -26.06 2.94 -10.13
N ALA A 203 -25.13 2.86 -11.09
CA ALA A 203 -24.25 1.70 -11.24
C ALA A 203 -23.28 1.56 -10.04
N VAL A 204 -22.69 2.66 -9.57
CA VAL A 204 -21.84 2.71 -8.37
C VAL A 204 -22.65 2.40 -7.11
N GLU A 205 -23.88 2.91 -6.99
CA GLU A 205 -24.74 2.63 -5.85
C GLU A 205 -25.13 1.14 -5.78
N ILE A 206 -25.52 0.55 -6.91
CA ILE A 206 -25.82 -0.89 -7.01
C ILE A 206 -24.59 -1.70 -6.62
N PHE A 207 -23.42 -1.31 -7.13
CA PHE A 207 -22.16 -1.95 -6.77
C PHE A 207 -21.91 -1.92 -5.25
N SER A 208 -22.07 -0.75 -4.63
CA SER A 208 -21.92 -0.57 -3.17
C SER A 208 -22.86 -1.47 -2.37
N ARG A 209 -24.12 -1.54 -2.79
CA ARG A 209 -25.10 -2.41 -2.13
C ARG A 209 -24.79 -3.90 -2.31
N VAL A 210 -24.25 -4.32 -3.46
CA VAL A 210 -23.88 -5.72 -3.72
C VAL A 210 -22.64 -6.13 -2.92
N ASN A 211 -21.62 -5.27 -2.84
CA ASN A 211 -20.33 -5.59 -2.19
C ASN A 211 -20.29 -5.36 -0.68
N SER A 212 -21.15 -4.49 -0.14
CA SER A 212 -21.23 -4.18 1.31
C SER A 212 -21.45 -5.40 2.24
N ARG A 213 -21.79 -6.58 1.70
CA ARG A 213 -21.94 -7.83 2.47
C ARG A 213 -20.72 -8.77 2.44
N GLY A 214 -19.71 -8.50 1.61
CA GLY A 214 -18.57 -9.42 1.41
C GLY A 214 -17.19 -8.78 1.49
N THR A 215 -16.98 -7.63 0.85
CA THR A 215 -15.70 -6.89 0.88
C THR A 215 -16.00 -5.41 0.62
N GLU A 216 -15.55 -4.53 1.51
CA GLU A 216 -15.73 -3.08 1.35
C GLU A 216 -15.13 -2.63 0.02
N ILE A 217 -15.92 -1.89 -0.77
CA ILE A 217 -15.39 -1.19 -1.94
C ILE A 217 -14.43 -0.14 -1.43
N SER A 218 -13.28 -0.06 -2.09
CA SER A 218 -12.33 1.00 -1.86
C SER A 218 -12.99 2.36 -2.17
N GLU A 219 -13.11 3.24 -1.17
CA GLU A 219 -13.79 4.54 -1.28
C GLU A 219 -13.24 5.39 -2.44
N ASP A 220 -11.96 5.16 -2.79
CA ASP A 220 -11.30 5.75 -3.95
C ASP A 220 -12.00 5.44 -5.29
N PHE A 221 -12.52 4.23 -5.49
CA PHE A 221 -13.22 3.83 -6.70
C PHE A 221 -14.57 4.54 -6.78
N MET A 222 -15.33 4.57 -5.68
CA MET A 222 -16.60 5.27 -5.63
C MET A 222 -16.41 6.75 -5.93
N LEU A 223 -15.44 7.41 -5.27
CA LEU A 223 -15.15 8.81 -5.51
C LEU A 223 -14.63 9.07 -6.92
N SER A 224 -13.78 8.21 -7.48
CA SER A 224 -13.27 8.38 -8.86
C SER A 224 -14.36 8.22 -9.90
N ALA A 225 -15.25 7.24 -9.72
CA ALA A 225 -16.40 7.03 -10.60
C ALA A 225 -17.41 8.19 -10.49
N LEU A 226 -17.71 8.66 -9.28
CA LEU A 226 -18.71 9.69 -9.06
C LEU A 226 -18.20 11.11 -9.38
N SER A 227 -16.90 11.39 -9.19
CA SER A 227 -16.27 12.68 -9.52
C SER A 227 -15.87 12.81 -10.99
N TYR A 228 -16.04 11.75 -11.79
CA TYR A 228 -15.68 11.78 -13.20
C TYR A 228 -16.55 12.80 -13.96
N ASN A 229 -15.93 13.91 -14.34
CA ASN A 229 -16.57 14.92 -15.16
C ASN A 229 -16.25 14.66 -16.63
N ILE A 230 -17.26 14.31 -17.42
CA ILE A 230 -17.12 13.98 -18.85
C ILE A 230 -16.63 15.19 -19.66
N GLU A 231 -17.02 16.40 -19.27
CA GLU A 231 -16.74 17.67 -19.97
C GLU A 231 -15.33 18.17 -19.69
N THR A 232 -14.90 18.21 -18.42
CA THR A 232 -13.56 18.67 -18.05
C THR A 232 -12.50 17.56 -18.16
N GLY A 233 -12.91 16.29 -18.10
CA GLY A 233 -12.01 15.14 -18.06
C GLY A 233 -11.29 14.97 -16.73
N PHE A 234 -11.62 15.77 -15.69
CA PHE A 234 -11.03 15.65 -14.36
C PHE A 234 -11.32 14.26 -13.77
N LEU A 235 -10.25 13.61 -13.30
CA LEU A 235 -10.27 12.31 -12.65
C LEU A 235 -9.55 12.44 -11.32
N LEU A 236 -10.30 12.36 -10.22
CA LEU A 236 -9.72 12.42 -8.88
C LEU A 236 -8.66 11.34 -8.66
N SER A 237 -8.84 10.16 -9.25
CA SER A 237 -7.86 9.07 -9.18
C SER A 237 -6.49 9.48 -9.71
N ASP A 238 -6.47 10.07 -10.91
CA ASP A 238 -5.25 10.45 -11.61
C ASP A 238 -4.58 11.60 -10.87
N SER A 239 -5.38 12.58 -10.43
CA SER A 239 -4.92 13.70 -9.62
C SER A 239 -4.24 13.25 -8.32
N ILE A 240 -4.82 12.29 -7.58
CA ILE A 240 -4.18 11.73 -6.37
C ILE A 240 -2.88 10.98 -6.72
N THR A 241 -2.85 10.27 -7.85
CA THR A 241 -1.65 9.52 -8.28
C THR A 241 -0.51 10.48 -8.60
N GLU A 242 -0.77 11.53 -9.39
CA GLU A 242 0.20 12.57 -9.70
C GLU A 242 0.67 13.29 -8.42
N PHE A 243 -0.26 13.59 -7.52
CA PHE A 243 0.04 14.19 -6.23
C PHE A 243 0.95 13.31 -5.36
N LEU A 244 0.65 12.02 -5.20
CA LEU A 244 1.50 11.10 -4.45
C LEU A 244 2.90 11.00 -5.04
N ASN A 245 3.02 10.92 -6.37
CA ASN A 245 4.32 10.94 -7.04
C ASN A 245 5.13 12.21 -6.74
N SER A 246 4.47 13.35 -6.56
CA SER A 246 5.12 14.61 -6.19
C SER A 246 5.77 14.56 -4.80
N LEU A 247 5.30 13.68 -3.90
CA LEU A 247 5.82 13.52 -2.53
C LEU A 247 7.06 12.61 -2.44
N ASN A 248 7.59 12.13 -3.57
CA ASN A 248 8.77 11.25 -3.63
C ASN A 248 10.02 11.85 -2.95
N HIS A 249 10.21 13.17 -3.01
CA HIS A 249 11.35 13.82 -2.34
C HIS A 249 11.34 13.66 -0.81
N TYR A 250 10.18 13.34 -0.21
CA TYR A 250 10.03 13.01 1.20
C TYR A 250 9.89 11.49 1.46
N ASN A 251 9.94 10.62 0.45
CA ASN A 251 9.58 9.19 0.52
C ASN A 251 8.13 8.94 1.00
N PHE A 252 7.19 9.80 0.57
CA PHE A 252 5.75 9.71 0.88
C PHE A 252 4.87 9.30 -0.32
N GLU A 253 5.45 8.90 -1.44
CA GLU A 253 4.74 8.44 -2.63
C GLU A 253 3.92 7.15 -2.38
N GLU A 254 4.32 6.33 -1.40
CA GLU A 254 3.57 5.14 -0.96
C GLU A 254 2.48 5.45 0.08
N LEU A 255 2.21 6.72 0.38
CA LEU A 255 1.13 7.09 1.30
C LEU A 255 -0.21 6.52 0.81
N LYS A 256 -0.97 5.93 1.74
CA LYS A 256 -2.27 5.33 1.42
C LYS A 256 -3.22 6.38 0.85
N ARG A 257 -3.84 6.06 -0.29
CA ARG A 257 -4.83 6.92 -0.98
C ARG A 257 -5.98 7.33 -0.06
N ASP A 258 -6.48 6.43 0.78
CA ASP A 258 -7.53 6.73 1.77
C ASP A 258 -7.12 7.84 2.74
N THR A 259 -5.82 7.97 3.07
CA THR A 259 -5.35 9.05 3.94
C THR A 259 -5.45 10.40 3.22
N VAL A 260 -5.12 10.45 1.93
CA VAL A 260 -5.28 11.65 1.09
C VAL A 260 -6.76 11.99 0.94
N LEU A 261 -7.61 11.00 0.67
CA LEU A 261 -9.05 11.18 0.59
C LEU A 261 -9.64 11.71 1.89
N ASN A 262 -9.25 11.15 3.03
CA ASN A 262 -9.70 11.64 4.34
C ASN A 262 -9.26 13.09 4.62
N CYS A 263 -8.09 13.51 4.13
CA CYS A 263 -7.70 14.92 4.19
C CYS A 263 -8.63 15.80 3.34
N ILE A 264 -8.99 15.36 2.13
CA ILE A 264 -9.93 16.07 1.24
C ILE A 264 -11.33 16.12 1.88
N SER A 265 -11.78 15.02 2.47
CA SER A 265 -13.06 14.91 3.18
C SER A 265 -13.18 15.92 4.31
N ASN A 266 -12.14 16.06 5.16
CA ASN A 266 -12.10 17.07 6.23
C ASN A 266 -12.25 18.51 5.70
N GLY A 267 -11.90 18.73 4.43
CA GLY A 267 -12.11 19.99 3.72
C GLY A 267 -13.57 20.42 3.63
N ILE A 268 -14.53 19.49 3.75
CA ILE A 268 -15.95 19.75 3.57
C ILE A 268 -16.64 20.03 4.91
N ASN A 269 -17.22 21.23 5.02
CA ASN A 269 -18.11 21.64 6.11
C ASN A 269 -17.50 21.52 7.53
N GLY A 270 -16.17 21.47 7.66
CA GLY A 270 -15.48 21.36 8.95
C GLY A 270 -15.79 20.09 9.74
N LYS A 271 -16.30 19.05 9.06
CA LYS A 271 -16.59 17.75 9.66
C LYS A 271 -15.34 16.87 9.64
N ILE A 272 -15.27 15.93 10.57
CA ILE A 272 -14.27 14.87 10.52
C ILE A 272 -14.61 13.88 9.40
N TYR A 273 -13.59 13.36 8.73
CA TYR A 273 -13.67 12.57 7.50
C TYR A 273 -14.67 11.40 7.57
N PHE A 274 -14.73 10.70 8.70
CA PHE A 274 -15.64 9.56 8.87
C PHE A 274 -17.12 9.96 9.09
N ASP A 275 -17.42 11.26 9.21
CA ASP A 275 -18.78 11.82 9.21
C ASP A 275 -19.17 12.44 7.86
N VAL A 276 -18.22 12.50 6.91
CA VAL A 276 -18.45 13.06 5.58
C VAL A 276 -18.93 11.95 4.67
N LYS A 277 -20.09 12.18 4.05
CA LYS A 277 -20.63 11.26 3.07
C LYS A 277 -19.96 11.48 1.71
N ILE A 278 -19.78 10.39 0.96
CA ILE A 278 -19.21 10.43 -0.39
C ILE A 278 -20.05 11.32 -1.31
N GLU A 279 -21.37 11.32 -1.15
CA GLU A 279 -22.26 12.18 -1.93
C GLU A 279 -21.98 13.67 -1.68
N ASP A 280 -21.63 14.06 -0.46
CA ASP A 280 -21.32 15.46 -0.12
C ASP A 280 -20.04 15.93 -0.85
N LEU A 281 -19.07 15.04 -1.05
CA LEU A 281 -17.84 15.29 -1.82
C LEU A 281 -18.13 15.48 -3.31
N VAL A 282 -18.91 14.58 -3.88
CA VAL A 282 -19.20 14.53 -5.32
C VAL A 282 -20.09 15.71 -5.75
N HIS A 283 -21.04 16.10 -4.92
CA HIS A 283 -21.93 17.21 -5.21
C HIS A 283 -21.31 18.59 -4.98
N ASN A 284 -20.07 18.65 -4.50
CA ASN A 284 -19.35 19.90 -4.34
C ASN A 284 -18.94 20.46 -5.70
N SER A 285 -19.57 21.57 -6.11
CA SER A 285 -19.27 22.24 -7.39
C SER A 285 -17.82 22.74 -7.50
N ASN A 286 -17.11 22.86 -6.37
CA ASN A 286 -15.71 23.30 -6.30
C ASN A 286 -14.76 22.15 -5.90
N LEU A 287 -15.13 20.88 -6.15
CA LEU A 287 -14.33 19.72 -5.74
C LEU A 287 -12.86 19.82 -6.21
N GLU A 288 -12.63 20.20 -7.47
CA GLU A 288 -11.27 20.33 -8.02
C GLU A 288 -10.44 21.40 -7.27
N LEU A 289 -11.04 22.55 -6.95
CA LEU A 289 -10.39 23.60 -6.16
C LEU A 289 -10.12 23.14 -4.73
N LEU A 290 -11.05 22.40 -4.11
CA LEU A 290 -10.88 21.82 -2.78
C LEU A 290 -9.72 20.81 -2.76
N VAL A 291 -9.66 19.93 -3.76
CA VAL A 291 -8.60 18.93 -3.92
C VAL A 291 -7.23 19.61 -4.03
N ASN A 292 -7.11 20.55 -4.97
CA ASN A 292 -5.86 21.28 -5.22
C ASN A 292 -5.39 22.08 -4.00
N SER A 293 -6.30 22.75 -3.30
CA SER A 293 -5.95 23.46 -2.05
C SER A 293 -5.54 22.51 -0.94
N THR A 294 -6.21 21.36 -0.81
CA THR A 294 -5.86 20.33 0.18
C THR A 294 -4.46 19.75 -0.06
N TYR A 295 -4.07 19.52 -1.31
CA TYR A 295 -2.72 19.06 -1.65
C TYR A 295 -1.62 19.99 -1.14
N VAL A 296 -1.82 21.31 -1.24
CA VAL A 296 -0.88 22.29 -0.68
C VAL A 296 -0.70 22.10 0.83
N TYR A 297 -1.79 21.85 1.57
CA TYR A 297 -1.71 21.63 3.02
C TYR A 297 -1.09 20.27 3.38
N ILE A 298 -1.35 19.23 2.58
CA ILE A 298 -0.70 17.92 2.76
C ILE A 298 0.82 18.05 2.56
N VAL A 299 1.29 18.78 1.56
CA VAL A 299 2.73 19.00 1.34
C VAL A 299 3.37 19.65 2.58
N LYS A 300 2.75 20.69 3.14
CA LYS A 300 3.27 21.36 4.34
C LYS A 300 3.27 20.45 5.57
N ALA A 301 2.23 19.65 5.74
CA ALA A 301 2.15 18.66 6.79
C ALA A 301 3.25 17.61 6.66
N VAL A 302 3.45 17.04 5.46
CA VAL A 302 4.51 16.07 5.17
C VAL A 302 5.89 16.69 5.37
N GLU A 303 6.12 17.92 4.91
CA GLU A 303 7.38 18.63 5.12
C GLU A 303 7.68 18.80 6.61
N PHE A 304 6.67 19.17 7.43
CA PHE A 304 6.82 19.23 8.88
C PHE A 304 7.14 17.86 9.48
N LEU A 305 6.41 16.81 9.11
CA LEU A 305 6.66 15.44 9.57
C LEU A 305 8.09 14.98 9.21
N TYR A 306 8.56 15.30 8.01
CA TYR A 306 9.87 14.94 7.50
C TYR A 306 10.95 15.73 8.25
N LYS A 307 10.97 17.06 8.10
CA LYS A 307 12.06 17.93 8.56
C LYS A 307 12.08 18.20 10.06
N LYS A 308 10.93 18.07 10.76
CA LYS A 308 10.83 18.40 12.20
C LYS A 308 10.62 17.18 13.09
N LEU A 309 10.09 16.08 12.56
CA LEU A 309 9.82 14.85 13.33
C LEU A 309 10.63 13.64 12.86
N PHE A 310 11.45 13.79 11.80
CA PHE A 310 12.27 12.72 11.21
C PHE A 310 11.46 11.51 10.74
N ILE A 311 10.22 11.75 10.28
CA ILE A 311 9.43 10.73 9.60
C ILE A 311 9.90 10.74 8.14
N ILE A 312 11.02 10.07 7.89
CA ILE A 312 11.70 10.08 6.59
C ILE A 312 11.13 9.09 5.57
N ASP A 313 10.04 8.40 5.94
CA ASP A 313 9.35 7.44 5.10
C ASP A 313 7.89 7.32 5.59
N SER A 314 6.92 7.26 4.67
CA SER A 314 5.50 7.13 5.02
C SER A 314 5.19 5.93 5.94
N ARG A 315 5.99 4.86 5.88
CA ARG A 315 5.86 3.67 6.74
C ARG A 315 6.18 3.96 8.20
N LEU A 316 6.97 4.99 8.49
CA LEU A 316 7.28 5.43 9.86
C LEU A 316 6.14 6.22 10.51
N LEU A 317 5.16 6.72 9.73
CA LEU A 317 4.01 7.42 10.27
C LEU A 317 3.23 6.50 11.24
N PRO A 318 3.10 6.84 12.53
CA PRO A 318 2.43 5.98 13.51
C PRO A 318 0.94 5.81 13.21
N TYR A 319 0.26 6.93 12.92
CA TYR A 319 -1.17 6.96 12.60
C TYR A 319 -1.46 7.83 11.38
N PRO A 320 -2.26 7.33 10.41
CA PRO A 320 -2.81 8.18 9.35
C PRO A 320 -3.58 9.40 9.89
N SER A 321 -4.31 9.23 11.00
CA SER A 321 -5.06 10.30 11.67
C SER A 321 -4.18 11.47 12.13
N GLN A 322 -2.90 11.24 12.44
CA GLN A 322 -1.98 12.32 12.80
C GLN A 322 -1.71 13.24 11.61
N LEU A 323 -1.45 12.67 10.43
CA LEU A 323 -1.30 13.46 9.21
C LEU A 323 -2.58 14.25 8.91
N ILE A 324 -3.74 13.59 8.98
CA ILE A 324 -5.05 14.23 8.73
C ILE A 324 -5.28 15.44 9.66
N PHE A 325 -4.94 15.32 10.95
CA PHE A 325 -5.09 16.41 11.91
C PHE A 325 -4.10 17.54 11.60
N ILE A 326 -2.82 17.21 11.36
CA ILE A 326 -1.79 18.21 11.04
C ILE A 326 -2.14 18.97 9.75
N VAL A 327 -2.75 18.32 8.75
CA VAL A 327 -3.25 18.99 7.54
C VAL A 327 -4.27 20.08 7.88
N GLU A 328 -5.21 19.80 8.79
CA GLU A 328 -6.17 20.81 9.27
C GLU A 328 -5.49 21.94 10.05
N TYR A 329 -4.37 21.68 10.72
CA TYR A 329 -3.55 22.73 11.33
C TYR A 329 -2.98 23.67 10.27
N PHE A 330 -2.37 23.14 9.20
CA PHE A 330 -1.76 23.93 8.12
C PHE A 330 -2.77 24.65 7.23
N LYS A 331 -4.01 24.17 7.18
CA LYS A 331 -5.13 24.87 6.55
C LYS A 331 -5.46 26.19 7.23
N ILE A 332 -5.30 26.25 8.57
CA ILE A 332 -5.49 27.47 9.36
C ILE A 332 -4.21 28.31 9.36
N HIS A 333 -3.05 27.66 9.54
CA HIS A 333 -1.73 28.30 9.60
C HIS A 333 -0.87 27.94 8.41
N ASN A 334 -0.87 28.80 7.39
CA ASN A 334 -0.07 28.56 6.20
C ASN A 334 1.44 28.47 6.47
N ASN A 335 1.95 29.16 7.47
CA ASN A 335 3.31 29.05 7.98
C ASN A 335 3.23 29.05 9.52
N ILE A 336 4.08 28.26 10.17
CA ILE A 336 4.07 28.13 11.63
C ILE A 336 5.33 28.75 12.25
N THR A 337 5.19 29.34 13.43
CA THR A 337 6.33 29.81 14.23
C THR A 337 7.06 28.64 14.89
N ASN A 338 8.27 28.87 15.41
CA ASN A 338 9.00 27.84 16.16
C ASN A 338 8.21 27.35 17.39
N GLU A 339 7.52 28.25 18.10
CA GLU A 339 6.67 27.88 19.25
C GLU A 339 5.51 26.97 18.83
N GLN A 340 4.84 27.29 17.72
CA GLN A 340 3.77 26.45 17.16
C GLN A 340 4.31 25.09 16.71
N ALA A 341 5.50 25.06 16.09
CA ALA A 341 6.16 23.82 15.69
C ALA A 341 6.46 22.92 16.90
N GLU A 342 7.01 23.47 17.99
CA GLU A 342 7.28 22.71 19.21
C GLU A 342 6.00 22.21 19.91
N ALA A 343 4.95 23.03 19.94
CA ALA A 343 3.65 22.60 20.46
C ALA A 343 3.07 21.44 19.63
N LEU A 344 3.17 21.51 18.30
CA LEU A 344 2.68 20.47 17.39
C LEU A 344 3.53 19.19 17.49
N LYS A 345 4.85 19.30 17.67
CA LYS A 345 5.73 18.15 17.97
C LYS A 345 5.31 17.47 19.27
N LYS A 346 5.08 18.25 20.34
CA LYS A 346 4.63 17.71 21.63
C LYS A 346 3.30 16.99 21.49
N TRP A 347 2.35 17.54 20.73
CA TRP A 347 1.08 16.87 20.42
C TRP A 347 1.30 15.55 19.68
N PHE A 348 2.15 15.54 18.65
CA PHE A 348 2.46 14.33 17.87
C PHE A 348 3.06 13.24 18.75
N TRP A 349 4.07 13.55 19.57
CA TRP A 349 4.71 12.58 20.44
C TRP A 349 3.78 12.07 21.54
N THR A 350 2.97 12.97 22.12
CA THR A 350 1.99 12.61 23.15
C THR A 350 0.97 11.63 22.58
N THR A 351 0.41 11.90 21.40
CA THR A 351 -0.58 11.00 20.77
C THR A 351 0.03 9.68 20.31
N THR A 352 1.31 9.68 19.92
CA THR A 352 2.04 8.47 19.53
C THR A 352 2.28 7.54 20.72
N TYR A 353 2.90 8.04 21.80
CA TYR A 353 3.30 7.21 22.93
C TYR A 353 2.14 6.79 23.84
N SER A 354 1.01 7.51 23.80
CA SER A 354 -0.20 7.13 24.53
C SER A 354 -1.10 6.13 23.78
N ASN A 355 -0.69 5.65 22.60
CA ASN A 355 -1.53 4.84 21.69
C ASN A 355 -2.90 5.50 21.41
N TYR A 356 -2.91 6.82 21.29
CA TYR A 356 -4.10 7.66 21.41
C TYR A 356 -5.25 7.23 20.50
N PHE A 357 -4.98 7.10 19.20
CA PHE A 357 -5.97 6.73 18.20
C PHE A 357 -6.31 5.23 18.18
N THR A 358 -5.54 4.40 18.89
CA THR A 358 -5.87 2.98 19.08
C THR A 358 -6.82 2.77 20.25
N VAL A 359 -6.66 3.55 21.33
CA VAL A 359 -7.47 3.42 22.55
C VAL A 359 -8.81 4.16 22.42
N TYR A 360 -8.85 5.24 21.65
CA TYR A 360 -10.02 6.11 21.57
C TYR A 360 -11.02 5.58 20.53
N SER A 361 -12.27 5.43 20.95
CA SER A 361 -13.41 5.12 20.07
C SER A 361 -13.68 6.24 19.06
N LEU A 362 -14.43 5.96 17.97
CA LEU A 362 -14.77 6.97 16.96
C LEU A 362 -15.43 8.22 17.55
N SER A 363 -16.31 8.07 18.55
CA SER A 363 -16.93 9.21 19.24
C SER A 363 -15.89 10.07 19.98
N GLN A 364 -14.93 9.44 20.64
CA GLN A 364 -13.84 10.14 21.33
C GLN A 364 -12.85 10.78 20.35
N GLN A 365 -12.58 10.14 19.21
CA GLN A 365 -11.76 10.71 18.14
C GLN A 365 -12.42 11.95 17.52
N ARG A 366 -13.75 11.96 17.39
CA ARG A 366 -14.51 13.15 16.97
C ARG A 366 -14.31 14.31 17.96
N SER A 367 -14.41 14.05 19.26
CA SER A 367 -14.10 15.04 20.29
C SER A 367 -12.64 15.50 20.24
N ALA A 368 -11.70 14.57 20.02
CA ALA A 368 -10.29 14.89 19.87
C ALA A 368 -10.01 15.80 18.68
N PHE A 369 -10.66 15.56 17.56
CA PHE A 369 -10.54 16.42 16.39
C PHE A 369 -11.05 17.83 16.65
N LYS A 370 -12.19 17.97 17.33
CA LYS A 370 -12.71 19.28 17.74
C LYS A 370 -11.70 20.03 18.63
N ILE A 371 -11.17 19.36 19.65
CA ILE A 371 -10.15 19.94 20.55
C ILE A 371 -8.87 20.29 19.79
N PHE A 372 -8.46 19.46 18.83
CA PHE A 372 -7.31 19.75 17.98
C PHE A 372 -7.55 20.99 17.11
N CYS A 373 -8.73 21.15 16.52
CA CYS A 373 -9.09 22.35 15.76
C CYS A 373 -9.13 23.59 16.67
N GLU A 374 -9.59 23.47 17.93
CA GLU A 374 -9.50 24.55 18.92
C GLU A 374 -8.04 24.92 19.22
N PHE A 375 -7.16 23.94 19.36
CA PHE A 375 -5.71 24.15 19.50
C PHE A 375 -5.10 24.84 18.29
N ALA A 376 -5.46 24.41 17.08
CA ALA A 376 -5.04 25.08 15.86
C ALA A 376 -5.51 26.53 15.83
N ASN A 377 -6.69 26.86 16.38
CA ASN A 377 -7.14 28.25 16.50
C ASN A 377 -6.58 29.02 17.71
N GLY A 378 -5.66 28.44 18.48
CA GLY A 378 -5.10 29.05 19.70
C GLY A 378 -6.06 29.09 20.89
N LYS A 379 -7.15 28.32 20.85
CA LYS A 379 -8.20 28.26 21.90
C LYS A 379 -8.04 27.10 22.88
N HIS A 380 -7.16 26.14 22.58
CA HIS A 380 -6.81 25.03 23.47
C HIS A 380 -5.28 24.95 23.61
N PRO A 381 -4.73 24.65 24.81
CA PRO A 381 -3.28 24.78 25.06
C PRO A 381 -2.42 23.73 24.33
N ASP A 382 -2.86 22.48 24.25
CA ASP A 382 -2.02 21.35 23.77
C ASP A 382 -2.68 20.47 22.70
N GLY A 383 -3.93 20.76 22.32
CA GLY A 383 -4.71 19.93 21.37
C GLY A 383 -5.00 18.50 21.80
N ILE A 384 -4.82 18.13 23.07
CA ILE A 384 -5.03 16.77 23.57
C ILE A 384 -6.38 16.67 24.28
N TYR A 385 -7.33 15.96 23.66
CA TYR A 385 -8.58 15.61 24.33
C TYR A 385 -8.34 14.47 25.34
N ARG A 386 -8.87 14.61 26.55
CA ARG A 386 -8.81 13.60 27.61
C ARG A 386 -10.22 13.24 28.05
N VAL A 387 -10.53 11.95 28.06
CA VAL A 387 -11.83 11.45 28.53
C VAL A 387 -11.99 11.65 30.02
N ASN A 388 -10.91 11.44 30.77
CA ASN A 388 -10.82 11.73 32.20
C ASN A 388 -9.53 12.51 32.44
N ILE A 389 -9.65 13.72 33.01
CA ILE A 389 -8.51 14.60 33.26
C ILE A 389 -7.55 14.03 34.31
N ASP A 390 -8.07 13.18 35.21
CA ASP A 390 -7.33 12.60 36.34
C ASP A 390 -6.54 11.34 35.96
N VAL A 391 -6.80 10.77 34.78
CA VAL A 391 -6.12 9.56 34.31
C VAL A 391 -4.95 9.98 33.42
N SER A 392 -3.73 9.72 33.90
CA SER A 392 -2.52 9.93 33.11
C SER A 392 -2.42 8.88 32.00
N PHE A 393 -1.95 9.30 30.82
CA PHE A 393 -1.62 8.37 29.75
C PHE A 393 -0.49 7.43 30.18
N ALA A 394 -0.50 6.22 29.63
CA ALA A 394 0.59 5.27 29.79
C ALA A 394 1.02 4.73 28.44
N THR A 395 2.29 4.36 28.31
CA THR A 395 2.79 3.70 27.10
C THR A 395 2.27 2.28 27.00
N ALA A 396 2.16 1.76 25.79
CA ALA A 396 2.14 0.31 25.60
C ALA A 396 3.48 -0.30 26.04
N LYS A 397 3.46 -1.62 26.31
CA LYS A 397 4.67 -2.40 26.66
C LYS A 397 5.78 -2.18 25.63
N TYR A 398 7.02 -2.25 26.09
CA TYR A 398 8.18 -2.20 25.22
C TYR A 398 8.08 -3.27 24.11
N PRO A 399 8.38 -2.94 22.84
CA PRO A 399 8.18 -3.88 21.75
C PRO A 399 9.23 -4.99 21.73
N ASP A 400 8.78 -6.25 21.65
CA ASP A 400 9.67 -7.41 21.50
C ASP A 400 10.40 -7.42 20.15
N LYS A 401 9.79 -6.80 19.12
CA LYS A 401 10.33 -6.73 17.76
C LYS A 401 10.18 -5.33 17.18
N LEU A 402 11.23 -4.87 16.51
CA LEU A 402 11.22 -3.61 15.75
C LEU A 402 10.70 -3.88 14.34
N ASN A 403 9.61 -3.23 13.93
CA ASN A 403 9.00 -3.37 12.60
C ASN A 403 8.18 -2.12 12.22
N PHE A 404 7.76 -2.03 10.96
CA PHE A 404 7.00 -0.90 10.42
C PHE A 404 5.47 -1.08 10.48
N THR A 405 4.94 -2.01 11.28
CA THR A 405 3.49 -2.29 11.30
C THR A 405 2.80 -1.75 12.56
N GLY A 406 3.43 -1.84 13.73
CA GLY A 406 2.86 -1.39 14.99
C GLY A 406 3.23 0.06 15.35
N VAL A 407 2.29 0.78 15.97
CA VAL A 407 2.51 2.15 16.49
C VAL A 407 3.69 2.20 17.45
N ARG A 408 3.74 1.28 18.41
CA ARG A 408 4.78 1.26 19.45
C ARG A 408 6.19 0.95 18.88
N PRO A 409 6.38 -0.07 18.01
CA PRO A 409 7.63 -0.22 17.27
C PRO A 409 8.01 1.01 16.43
N LYS A 410 7.08 1.64 15.72
CA LYS A 410 7.34 2.88 14.95
C LYS A 410 7.77 4.03 15.86
N ALA A 411 7.10 4.20 17.01
CA ALA A 411 7.45 5.22 18.00
C ALA A 411 8.90 5.07 18.49
N LEU A 412 9.32 3.82 18.78
CA LEU A 412 10.69 3.53 19.19
C LEU A 412 11.69 3.78 18.04
N GLN A 413 11.36 3.42 16.80
CA GLN A 413 12.18 3.74 15.63
C GLN A 413 12.33 5.24 15.41
N LEU A 414 11.24 6.00 15.52
CA LEU A 414 11.28 7.45 15.39
C LEU A 414 12.09 8.09 16.51
N PHE A 415 11.93 7.63 17.76
CA PHE A 415 12.73 8.09 18.89
C PHE A 415 14.22 7.83 18.64
N TYR A 416 14.56 6.64 18.15
CA TYR A 416 15.93 6.32 17.74
C TYR A 416 16.40 7.29 16.66
N LEU A 417 15.69 7.41 15.54
CA LEU A 417 16.09 8.27 14.42
C LEU A 417 16.31 9.73 14.82
N ASN A 418 15.47 10.27 15.71
CA ASN A 418 15.65 11.63 16.25
C ASN A 418 16.96 11.76 17.07
N SER A 419 17.36 10.71 17.80
CA SER A 419 18.67 10.67 18.49
C SER A 419 19.85 10.66 17.51
N VAL A 420 19.73 9.91 16.40
CA VAL A 420 20.78 9.80 15.37
C VAL A 420 21.00 11.12 14.65
N ALA A 421 19.91 11.76 14.25
CA ALA A 421 20.04 13.01 13.53
C ALA A 421 20.46 14.20 14.40
N GLY A 422 19.98 14.27 15.64
CA GLY A 422 20.21 15.44 16.49
C GLY A 422 19.65 16.71 15.86
N ASP A 423 20.50 17.72 15.67
CA ASP A 423 20.14 19.04 15.11
C ASP A 423 20.47 19.18 13.61
N GLU A 424 20.87 18.10 12.93
CA GLU A 424 21.27 18.13 11.52
C GLU A 424 20.05 18.27 10.59
N GLU A 425 20.22 19.03 9.49
CA GLU A 425 19.20 19.11 8.44
C GLU A 425 19.16 17.82 7.62
N ILE A 426 17.95 17.28 7.43
CA ILE A 426 17.72 16.07 6.63
C ILE A 426 17.80 16.42 5.14
N GLN A 427 18.53 15.61 4.38
CA GLN A 427 18.57 15.71 2.92
C GLN A 427 17.31 15.11 2.28
N ASP A 428 16.95 15.59 1.09
CA ASP A 428 15.85 14.98 0.34
C ASP A 428 16.14 13.50 0.05
N ARG A 429 15.10 12.66 0.10
CA ARG A 429 15.16 11.19 -0.09
C ARG A 429 16.08 10.44 0.88
N GLU A 430 16.31 10.98 2.07
CA GLU A 430 16.99 10.27 3.15
C GLU A 430 16.29 8.94 3.46
N GLY A 431 17.03 7.84 3.39
CA GLY A 431 16.53 6.49 3.65
C GLY A 431 17.00 5.91 4.98
N VAL A 432 16.36 4.82 5.39
CA VAL A 432 16.78 4.04 6.56
C VAL A 432 17.41 2.72 6.12
N LYS A 433 18.54 2.36 6.74
CA LYS A 433 19.10 1.00 6.65
C LYS A 433 19.25 0.39 8.03
N GLU A 434 18.98 -0.90 8.10
CA GLU A 434 19.09 -1.70 9.31
C GLU A 434 20.35 -2.56 9.26
N ILE A 435 21.15 -2.46 10.31
CA ILE A 435 22.30 -3.31 10.57
C ILE A 435 21.99 -4.17 11.79
N PHE A 436 22.48 -5.41 11.80
CA PHE A 436 22.25 -6.37 12.89
C PHE A 436 23.58 -6.67 13.57
N ILE A 437 23.57 -6.64 14.91
CA ILE A 437 24.74 -6.95 15.73
C ILE A 437 25.06 -8.46 15.67
N SER A 438 24.03 -9.30 15.79
CA SER A 438 24.16 -10.76 15.70
C SER A 438 23.35 -11.32 14.51
N SER A 439 22.22 -11.96 14.77
CA SER A 439 21.40 -12.64 13.76
C SER A 439 20.35 -11.73 13.15
N LYS A 440 20.22 -11.76 11.81
CA LYS A 440 19.10 -11.08 11.10
C LYS A 440 17.72 -11.64 11.42
N LYS A 441 17.66 -12.87 11.97
CA LYS A 441 16.40 -13.49 12.40
C LYS A 441 15.90 -12.92 13.73
N ASP A 442 16.82 -12.40 14.54
CA ASP A 442 16.47 -11.72 15.78
C ASP A 442 16.18 -10.24 15.49
N ARG A 443 14.94 -9.84 15.74
CA ARG A 443 14.43 -8.49 15.47
C ARG A 443 14.18 -7.68 16.73
N THR A 444 14.78 -8.08 17.85
CA THR A 444 14.79 -7.27 19.07
C THR A 444 15.36 -5.87 18.80
N PRO A 445 14.81 -4.81 19.43
CA PRO A 445 15.29 -3.45 19.17
C PRO A 445 16.79 -3.25 19.43
N ALA A 446 17.33 -3.90 20.46
CA ALA A 446 18.73 -3.77 20.83
C ALA A 446 19.70 -4.52 19.90
N ASN A 447 19.23 -5.52 19.13
CA ASN A 447 20.03 -6.18 18.10
C ASN A 447 20.12 -5.35 16.80
N ILE A 448 19.24 -4.36 16.62
CA ILE A 448 19.14 -3.56 15.39
C ILE A 448 19.78 -2.19 15.59
N ILE A 449 20.68 -1.82 14.69
CA ILE A 449 21.22 -0.47 14.53
C ILE A 449 20.55 0.16 13.31
N ILE A 450 19.82 1.25 13.55
CA ILE A 450 19.16 2.03 12.51
C ILE A 450 20.12 3.14 12.10
N ARG A 451 20.37 3.25 10.80
CA ARG A 451 21.25 4.26 10.21
C ARG A 451 20.56 4.99 9.07
N LEU A 452 20.86 6.29 8.95
CA LEU A 452 20.46 7.12 7.83
C LEU A 452 21.30 6.77 6.60
N SER A 453 20.75 6.94 5.40
CA SER A 453 21.45 6.64 4.16
C SER A 453 22.67 7.52 3.92
N SER A 454 22.61 8.78 4.34
CA SER A 454 23.72 9.75 4.35
C SER A 454 24.94 9.24 5.12
N GLU A 455 24.74 8.53 6.24
CA GLU A 455 25.85 7.92 6.98
C GLU A 455 26.59 6.80 6.21
N PHE A 456 26.05 6.31 5.09
CA PHE A 456 26.70 5.30 4.24
C PHE A 456 27.44 5.89 3.05
N GLU A 457 27.06 7.08 2.58
CA GLU A 457 27.66 7.66 1.37
C GLU A 457 29.09 8.15 1.62
N GLU A 458 29.45 8.39 2.88
CA GLU A 458 30.79 8.82 3.28
C GLU A 458 31.86 7.71 3.18
N ASP A 459 31.52 6.43 2.95
CA ASP A 459 32.56 5.40 2.82
C ASP A 459 32.10 4.10 2.12
N ARG A 460 32.63 3.83 0.91
CA ARG A 460 32.27 2.64 0.12
C ARG A 460 32.71 1.31 0.77
N ASP A 461 33.68 1.36 1.67
CA ASP A 461 34.23 0.18 2.36
C ASP A 461 33.41 -0.22 3.62
N LYS A 462 32.53 0.66 4.13
CA LYS A 462 31.75 0.49 5.39
C LYS A 462 30.45 -0.32 5.30
N LYS A 463 30.30 -1.19 4.29
CA LYS A 463 29.04 -1.92 4.03
C LYS A 463 28.77 -3.12 4.95
N GLN A 464 29.65 -3.45 5.89
CA GLN A 464 29.47 -4.55 6.85
C GLN A 464 29.33 -4.01 8.27
N THR A 465 28.48 -4.67 9.09
CA THR A 465 28.25 -4.35 10.52
C THR A 465 29.54 -4.02 11.27
N ASN A 466 30.57 -4.85 11.08
CA ASN A 466 31.85 -4.72 11.78
C ASN A 466 32.54 -3.38 11.48
N ASN A 467 32.41 -2.88 10.26
CA ASN A 467 33.09 -1.66 9.84
C ASN A 467 32.45 -0.39 10.46
N PHE A 468 31.15 -0.39 10.80
CA PHE A 468 30.51 0.76 11.43
C PHE A 468 30.90 0.91 12.90
N ILE A 469 30.77 -0.15 13.70
CA ILE A 469 31.03 -0.09 15.15
C ILE A 469 32.51 0.15 15.43
N GLU A 470 33.41 -0.42 14.63
CA GLU A 470 34.86 -0.30 14.83
C GLU A 470 35.43 1.06 14.40
N ASN A 471 34.87 1.68 13.36
CA ASN A 471 35.45 2.89 12.74
C ASN A 471 34.68 4.19 13.02
N SER A 472 33.58 4.12 13.77
CA SER A 472 32.85 5.33 14.19
C SER A 472 33.43 5.91 15.47
N SER A 473 33.44 7.24 15.56
CA SER A 473 33.79 7.91 16.82
C SER A 473 32.77 7.58 17.91
N ILE A 474 33.20 7.65 19.18
CA ILE A 474 32.29 7.37 20.30
C ILE A 474 31.08 8.32 20.32
N ASN A 475 31.26 9.58 19.92
CA ASN A 475 30.17 10.56 19.83
C ASN A 475 29.10 10.12 18.82
N VAL A 476 29.49 9.51 17.69
CA VAL A 476 28.54 8.96 16.71
C VAL A 476 27.83 7.76 17.32
N LEU A 477 28.58 6.82 17.90
CA LEU A 477 28.04 5.60 18.50
C LEU A 477 27.06 5.88 19.65
N GLU A 478 27.30 6.93 20.44
CA GLU A 478 26.39 7.36 21.51
C GLU A 478 25.02 7.78 20.96
N LYS A 479 24.97 8.43 19.78
CA LYS A 479 23.70 8.74 19.09
C LYS A 479 22.91 7.46 18.72
N HIS A 480 23.60 6.34 18.53
CA HIS A 480 23.03 5.00 18.27
C HIS A 480 22.85 4.15 19.54
N PHE A 481 22.91 4.77 20.71
CA PHE A 481 22.77 4.13 22.03
C PHE A 481 23.88 3.12 22.34
N ILE A 482 25.10 3.40 21.91
CA ILE A 482 26.29 2.57 22.17
C ILE A 482 27.29 3.43 22.96
N THR A 483 27.37 3.21 24.27
CA THR A 483 28.34 3.87 25.14
C THR A 483 29.72 3.23 25.04
N GLN A 484 30.74 3.83 25.66
CA GLN A 484 32.09 3.26 25.68
C GLN A 484 32.11 1.87 26.33
N GLU A 485 31.38 1.69 27.43
CA GLU A 485 31.25 0.40 28.12
C GLU A 485 30.61 -0.67 27.24
N ILE A 486 29.56 -0.31 26.49
CA ILE A 486 28.90 -1.22 25.54
C ILE A 486 29.85 -1.55 24.37
N LEU A 487 30.57 -0.56 23.84
CA LEU A 487 31.56 -0.76 22.79
C LEU A 487 32.68 -1.73 23.22
N ASP A 488 33.12 -1.67 24.47
CA ASP A 488 34.15 -2.56 25.00
C ASP A 488 33.69 -4.03 25.04
N LEU A 489 32.38 -4.28 25.25
CA LEU A 489 31.79 -5.63 25.12
C LEU A 489 31.85 -6.14 23.68
N TYR A 490 31.60 -5.27 22.69
CA TYR A 490 31.70 -5.61 21.27
C TYR A 490 33.13 -6.03 20.91
N LYS A 491 34.14 -5.27 21.36
CA LYS A 491 35.56 -5.55 21.11
C LYS A 491 36.07 -6.85 21.77
N GLN A 492 35.32 -7.38 22.74
CA GLN A 492 35.59 -8.65 23.41
C GLN A 492 34.80 -9.82 22.81
N ASP A 493 34.12 -9.63 21.68
CA ASP A 493 33.21 -10.60 21.05
C ASP A 493 32.04 -11.05 21.95
N ARG A 494 31.65 -10.24 22.96
CA ARG A 494 30.57 -10.52 23.92
C ARG A 494 29.23 -9.96 23.43
N PHE A 495 28.77 -10.42 22.27
CA PHE A 495 27.59 -9.85 21.58
C PHE A 495 26.27 -9.97 22.36
N ASP A 496 26.05 -11.06 23.10
CA ASP A 496 24.82 -11.22 23.89
C ASP A 496 24.75 -10.19 25.03
N GLU A 497 25.87 -9.94 25.69
CA GLU A 497 25.98 -8.93 26.76
C GLU A 497 25.90 -7.51 26.20
N PHE A 498 26.49 -7.27 25.02
CA PHE A 498 26.32 -6.02 24.28
C PHE A 498 24.83 -5.73 24.05
N ILE A 499 24.07 -6.69 23.53
CA ILE A 499 22.65 -6.53 23.21
C ILE A 499 21.87 -6.24 24.49
N LEU A 500 22.17 -6.96 25.59
CA LEU A 500 21.51 -6.77 26.88
C LEU A 500 21.75 -5.37 27.47
N GLU A 501 23.00 -4.91 27.52
CA GLU A 501 23.34 -3.60 28.09
C GLU A 501 22.83 -2.46 27.20
N ARG A 502 22.89 -2.63 25.87
CA ARG A 502 22.29 -1.70 24.92
C ARG A 502 20.78 -1.60 25.10
N GLU A 503 20.08 -2.71 25.34
CA GLU A 503 18.63 -2.69 25.59
C GLU A 503 18.28 -1.90 26.85
N LYS A 504 19.03 -2.11 27.94
CA LYS A 504 18.85 -1.36 29.19
C LYS A 504 19.07 0.14 28.97
N TYR A 505 20.13 0.50 28.25
CA TYR A 505 20.43 1.90 27.95
C TYR A 505 19.35 2.54 27.08
N LEU A 506 18.91 1.86 26.00
CA LEU A 506 17.84 2.33 25.13
C LEU A 506 16.53 2.53 25.90
N LYS A 507 16.12 1.57 26.75
CA LYS A 507 14.94 1.69 27.62
C LYS A 507 15.06 2.86 28.60
N SER A 508 16.24 3.10 29.16
CA SER A 508 16.47 4.22 30.10
C SER A 508 16.28 5.58 29.43
N LYS A 509 16.85 5.77 28.22
CA LYS A 509 16.73 7.01 27.45
C LYS A 509 15.32 7.25 26.95
N GLU A 510 14.66 6.20 26.45
CA GLU A 510 13.27 6.29 26.05
C GLU A 510 12.35 6.60 27.25
N ARG A 511 12.59 5.99 28.41
CA ARG A 511 11.85 6.29 29.64
C ARG A 511 11.96 7.75 30.04
N GLN A 512 13.15 8.34 29.94
CA GLN A 512 13.35 9.77 30.20
C GLN A 512 12.53 10.62 29.23
N PHE A 513 12.62 10.34 27.93
CA PHE A 513 11.86 11.04 26.90
C PHE A 513 10.35 10.97 27.13
N VAL A 514 9.83 9.80 27.48
CA VAL A 514 8.40 9.59 27.78
C VAL A 514 7.97 10.34 29.06
N ALA A 515 8.84 10.41 30.07
CA ALA A 515 8.57 11.16 31.28
C ALA A 515 8.46 12.67 31.01
N ASP A 516 9.29 13.21 30.12
CA ASP A 516 9.24 14.63 29.71
C ASP A 516 7.93 14.99 28.97
N LEU A 517 7.28 13.99 28.36
CA LEU A 517 5.93 14.14 27.77
C LEU A 517 4.81 14.07 28.81
N GLY A 518 5.11 13.74 30.08
CA GLY A 518 4.11 13.53 31.13
C GLY A 518 3.32 12.23 30.99
N ILE A 519 3.90 11.22 30.34
CA ILE A 519 3.28 9.90 30.12
C ILE A 519 3.91 8.88 31.08
N LYS A 520 3.11 7.99 31.65
CA LYS A 520 3.60 6.88 32.48
C LYS A 520 4.26 5.81 31.59
N TYR A 521 5.53 5.52 31.84
CA TYR A 521 6.23 4.43 31.15
C TYR A 521 5.79 3.07 31.70
N THR A 522 5.32 2.19 30.82
CA THR A 522 5.01 0.78 31.15
C THR A 522 6.23 -0.06 30.84
N GLU A 523 6.76 -0.74 31.85
CA GLU A 523 7.92 -1.64 31.73
C GLU A 523 7.65 -2.86 30.84
#